data_AF-A0A060CAW3-F1
#
_entry.id   AF-A0A060CAW3-F1
#
_cell.length_a   1.000
_cell.length_b   1.000
_cell.length_c   1.000
_cell.angle_alpha   90.00
_cell.angle_beta   90.00
_cell.angle_gamma   90.00
#
_symmetry.space_group_name_H-M   'P 1'
#
loop_
_entity.id
_entity.type
_entity.pdbx_description
1 polymer ?
#
loop_
_entity_poly.entity_id
_entity_poly.type
_entity_poly.pdbx_seq_one_letter_code
_entity_poly.pdbx_strand_id
1 'polypeptide(L)'
;MPEGRGHSGLYPNETPHLRSRINYWSGHYRVPQPLVQRIILRESSHRPEARNGPYYGLMQILPQTARTMGYAGPSEGLLDADTNLRYGVKYLRGAWLVADGDHDEAVSWYSRGYYYEAKRKGLLRKPACAADFSVVPIPSGGELRSPERKRGRERPLFVSTQSRRS
;
A
#
# COMPACT_ATOMS: atom_id res chain seq x y z
N MET A 1 -20.61 -15.12 12.92
CA MET A 1 -20.99 -13.75 13.31
C MET A 1 -19.74 -13.06 13.85
N PRO A 2 -19.24 -11.92 13.33
CA PRO A 2 -18.01 -11.35 13.88
C PRO A 2 -18.32 -10.48 15.09
N GLU A 3 -17.81 -10.90 16.24
CA GLU A 3 -17.77 -10.19 17.51
C GLU A 3 -16.71 -9.07 17.43
N GLY A 4 -17.04 -7.85 17.89
CA GLY A 4 -16.11 -6.71 17.85
C GLY A 4 -16.71 -5.35 17.55
N ARG A 5 -18.04 -5.20 17.53
CA ARG A 5 -18.69 -3.88 17.52
C ARG A 5 -18.80 -3.38 18.96
N GLY A 6 -18.36 -2.16 19.24
CA GLY A 6 -18.62 -1.49 20.52
C GLY A 6 -20.13 -1.24 20.73
N HIS A 7 -20.51 -0.67 21.87
CA HIS A 7 -21.92 -0.35 22.20
C HIS A 7 -22.64 0.52 21.14
N SER A 8 -21.89 1.23 20.30
CA SER A 8 -22.39 2.04 19.18
C SER A 8 -22.53 1.30 17.85
N GLY A 9 -22.17 0.01 17.76
CA GLY A 9 -22.16 -0.73 16.49
C GLY A 9 -20.93 -0.45 15.61
N LEU A 10 -20.00 0.40 16.07
CA LEU A 10 -18.78 0.80 15.34
C LEU A 10 -17.55 0.04 15.82
N TYR A 11 -16.51 0.00 15.00
CA TYR A 11 -15.21 -0.53 15.37
C TYR A 11 -14.40 0.47 16.22
N PRO A 12 -13.36 0.02 16.95
CA PRO A 12 -12.49 0.91 17.72
C PRO A 12 -11.90 2.03 16.85
N ASN A 13 -11.94 3.28 17.33
CA ASN A 13 -11.51 4.50 16.63
C ASN A 13 -12.25 4.81 15.31
N GLU A 14 -13.31 4.08 14.99
CA GLU A 14 -14.11 4.35 13.80
C GLU A 14 -15.13 5.47 14.05
N THR A 15 -15.13 6.47 13.17
CA THR A 15 -16.18 7.51 13.16
C THR A 15 -17.31 7.13 12.19
N PRO A 16 -18.56 7.61 12.40
CA PRO A 16 -19.65 7.40 11.44
C PRO A 16 -19.30 7.90 10.03
N HIS A 17 -18.56 9.01 9.95
CA HIS A 17 -18.05 9.54 8.69
C HIS A 17 -17.10 8.54 8.02
N LEU A 18 -16.13 8.00 8.77
CA LEU A 18 -15.20 7.00 8.26
C LEU A 18 -15.93 5.73 7.78
N ARG A 19 -16.91 5.23 8.55
CA ARG A 19 -17.76 4.10 8.15
C ARG A 19 -18.46 4.39 6.81
N SER A 20 -19.01 5.59 6.65
CA SER A 20 -19.65 6.00 5.39
C SER A 20 -18.67 6.01 4.21
N ARG A 21 -17.44 6.51 4.41
CA ARG A 21 -16.40 6.49 3.36
C ARG A 21 -15.95 5.08 3.01
N ILE A 22 -15.79 4.21 4.01
CA ILE A 22 -15.47 2.79 3.79
C ILE A 22 -16.55 2.11 2.95
N ASN A 23 -17.83 2.32 3.29
CA ASN A 23 -18.96 1.75 2.55
C ASN A 23 -18.99 2.26 1.10
N TYR A 24 -18.77 3.55 0.91
CA TYR A 24 -18.72 4.19 -0.41
C TYR A 24 -17.64 3.57 -1.29
N TRP A 25 -16.39 3.51 -0.82
CA TRP A 25 -15.26 2.99 -1.60
C TRP A 25 -15.33 1.47 -1.81
N SER A 26 -15.83 0.73 -0.82
CA SER A 26 -16.13 -0.70 -0.93
C SER A 26 -17.13 -0.98 -2.05
N GLY A 27 -18.24 -0.24 -2.09
CA GLY A 27 -19.23 -0.35 -3.17
C GLY A 27 -18.67 0.07 -4.52
N HIS A 28 -17.94 1.19 -4.56
CA HIS A 28 -17.35 1.74 -5.78
C HIS A 28 -16.39 0.74 -6.46
N TYR A 29 -15.53 0.08 -5.69
CA TYR A 29 -14.58 -0.91 -6.21
C TYR A 29 -15.08 -2.35 -6.19
N ARG A 30 -16.34 -2.57 -5.79
CA ARG A 30 -16.96 -3.90 -5.68
C ARG A 30 -16.12 -4.87 -4.84
N VAL A 31 -15.60 -4.40 -3.72
CA VAL A 31 -14.86 -5.21 -2.74
C VAL A 31 -15.77 -5.41 -1.53
N PRO A 32 -15.87 -6.61 -0.93
CA PRO A 32 -16.68 -6.81 0.26
C PRO A 32 -16.28 -5.86 1.39
N GLN A 33 -17.24 -5.07 1.90
CA GLN A 33 -17.05 -4.20 3.07
C GLN A 33 -16.38 -4.92 4.26
N PRO A 34 -16.77 -6.16 4.66
CA PRO A 34 -16.11 -6.85 5.76
C PRO A 34 -14.62 -7.12 5.51
N LEU A 35 -14.21 -7.31 4.25
CA LEU A 35 -12.79 -7.47 3.90
C LEU A 35 -12.02 -6.16 4.10
N VAL A 36 -12.58 -5.04 3.63
CA VAL A 36 -11.97 -3.70 3.82
C VAL A 36 -11.83 -3.38 5.30
N GLN A 37 -12.88 -3.60 6.09
CA GLN A 37 -12.89 -3.38 7.53
C GLN A 37 -11.83 -4.22 8.26
N ARG A 38 -11.69 -5.50 7.88
CA ARG A 38 -10.70 -6.41 8.46
C ARG A 38 -9.27 -5.92 8.25
N ILE A 39 -8.96 -5.39 7.07
CA ILE A 39 -7.63 -4.83 6.78
C ILE A 39 -7.38 -3.55 7.58
N ILE A 40 -8.33 -2.62 7.58
CA ILE A 40 -8.16 -1.35 8.33
C ILE A 40 -7.93 -1.61 9.82
N LEU A 41 -8.65 -2.58 10.40
CA LEU A 41 -8.47 -3.00 11.79
C LEU A 41 -7.04 -3.49 12.05
N ARG A 42 -6.51 -4.36 11.17
CA ARG A 42 -5.19 -4.97 11.31
C ARG A 42 -4.05 -3.97 11.11
N GLU A 43 -4.20 -3.05 10.17
CA GLU A 43 -3.11 -2.16 9.74
C GLU A 43 -3.01 -0.89 10.60
N SER A 44 -4.13 -0.27 10.96
CA SER A 44 -4.14 1.02 11.67
C SER A 44 -5.14 1.12 12.82
N SER A 45 -6.01 0.11 12.98
CA SER A 45 -7.14 0.18 13.92
C SER A 45 -7.95 1.48 13.75
N HIS A 46 -8.28 1.81 12.48
CA HIS A 46 -9.05 2.99 12.05
C HIS A 46 -8.39 4.35 12.30
N ARG A 47 -7.07 4.41 12.44
CA ARG A 47 -6.32 5.67 12.59
C ARG A 47 -5.85 6.23 11.24
N PRO A 48 -6.42 7.33 10.74
CA PRO A 48 -6.06 7.87 9.41
C PRO A 48 -4.67 8.53 9.37
N GLU A 49 -4.21 9.03 10.51
CA GLU A 49 -2.88 9.62 10.68
C GLU A 49 -1.79 8.58 10.99
N ALA A 50 -2.12 7.28 10.96
CA ALA A 50 -1.16 6.22 11.23
C ALA A 50 -0.02 6.23 10.19
N ARG A 51 1.21 6.25 10.68
CA ARG A 51 2.40 6.16 9.83
C ARG A 51 3.38 5.18 10.44
N ASN A 52 3.75 4.16 9.68
CA ASN A 52 4.77 3.20 10.07
C ASN A 52 5.88 3.20 9.00
N GLY A 53 6.95 3.95 9.26
CA GLY A 53 8.07 4.08 8.31
C GLY A 53 7.63 4.62 6.94
N PRO A 54 7.74 3.84 5.85
CA PRO A 54 7.36 4.26 4.50
C PRO A 54 5.86 4.12 4.20
N TYR A 55 5.07 3.53 5.11
CA TYR A 55 3.63 3.27 4.92
C TYR A 55 2.75 4.37 5.55
N TYR A 56 1.69 4.76 4.84
CA TYR A 56 0.85 5.90 5.21
C TYR A 56 -0.64 5.51 5.33
N GLY A 57 -1.27 6.05 6.36
CA GLY A 57 -2.71 6.12 6.59
C GLY A 57 -3.42 4.82 6.95
N LEU A 58 -4.74 4.83 6.77
CA LEU A 58 -5.66 3.77 7.24
C LEU A 58 -5.29 2.37 6.79
N MET A 59 -4.90 2.22 5.52
CA MET A 59 -4.59 0.94 4.89
C MET A 59 -3.08 0.72 4.73
N GLN A 60 -2.24 1.55 5.37
CA GLN A 60 -0.78 1.46 5.32
C GLN A 60 -0.24 1.31 3.89
N ILE A 61 -0.64 2.24 2.99
CA ILE A 61 -0.21 2.20 1.58
C ILE A 61 1.14 2.90 1.38
N LEU A 62 1.96 2.37 0.48
CA LEU A 62 3.19 3.02 0.03
C LEU A 62 2.88 4.17 -0.96
N PRO A 63 3.48 5.36 -0.81
CA PRO A 63 3.27 6.46 -1.75
C PRO A 63 3.62 6.10 -3.19
N GLN A 64 4.65 5.26 -3.38
CA GLN A 64 5.04 4.76 -4.70
C GLN A 64 3.92 3.92 -5.34
N THR A 65 3.25 3.06 -4.56
CA THR A 65 2.11 2.26 -5.02
C THR A 65 0.90 3.12 -5.33
N ALA A 66 0.62 4.15 -4.52
CA ALA A 66 -0.45 5.10 -4.85
C ALA A 66 -0.15 5.83 -6.18
N ARG A 67 1.11 6.24 -6.40
CA ARG A 67 1.54 6.91 -7.63
C ARG A 67 1.35 6.05 -8.87
N THR A 68 1.68 4.76 -8.80
CA THR A 68 1.45 3.85 -9.94
C THR A 68 -0.02 3.73 -10.28
N MET A 69 -0.91 3.91 -9.31
CA MET A 69 -2.37 3.90 -9.50
C MET A 69 -2.98 5.24 -9.91
N GLY A 70 -2.16 6.27 -10.14
CA GLY A 70 -2.59 7.60 -10.61
C GLY A 70 -2.56 8.70 -9.55
N TYR A 71 -2.01 8.46 -8.36
CA TYR A 71 -1.84 9.51 -7.37
C TYR A 71 -0.69 10.46 -7.74
N ALA A 72 -0.97 11.75 -7.88
CA ALA A 72 0.04 12.77 -8.19
C ALA A 72 0.36 13.70 -6.99
N GLY A 73 -0.29 13.50 -5.86
CA GLY A 73 -0.14 14.36 -4.68
C GLY A 73 1.11 14.08 -3.83
N PRO A 74 1.34 14.92 -2.80
CA PRO A 74 2.41 14.71 -1.82
C PRO A 74 2.12 13.48 -0.95
N SER A 75 3.15 12.83 -0.40
CA SER A 75 2.97 11.61 0.41
C SER A 75 2.04 11.81 1.61
N GLU A 76 2.06 13.01 2.17
CA GLU A 76 1.24 13.45 3.31
C GLU A 76 -0.26 13.44 2.98
N GLY A 77 -0.63 13.62 1.70
CA GLY A 77 -2.03 13.53 1.28
C GLY A 77 -2.58 12.11 1.35
N LEU A 78 -1.75 11.09 1.62
CA LEU A 78 -2.21 9.73 1.93
C LEU A 78 -2.57 9.53 3.41
N LEU A 79 -2.32 10.53 4.28
CA LEU A 79 -2.85 10.56 5.64
C LEU A 79 -4.32 11.03 5.68
N ASP A 80 -4.81 11.61 4.58
CA ASP A 80 -6.24 11.85 4.41
C ASP A 80 -6.98 10.52 4.24
N ALA A 81 -7.97 10.29 5.08
CA ALA A 81 -8.73 9.05 5.12
C ALA A 81 -9.36 8.72 3.76
N ASP A 82 -9.89 9.73 3.07
CA ASP A 82 -10.61 9.51 1.82
C ASP A 82 -9.68 9.12 0.68
N THR A 83 -8.60 9.88 0.53
CA THR A 83 -7.54 9.61 -0.43
C THR A 83 -6.91 8.25 -0.17
N ASN A 84 -6.67 7.91 1.10
CA ASN A 84 -6.13 6.61 1.49
C ASN A 84 -7.07 5.46 1.10
N LEU A 85 -8.36 5.56 1.41
CA LEU A 85 -9.35 4.54 1.07
C LEU A 85 -9.51 4.39 -0.45
N ARG A 86 -9.48 5.50 -1.20
CA ARG A 86 -9.54 5.47 -2.67
C ARG A 86 -8.45 4.59 -3.27
N TYR A 87 -7.19 4.82 -2.88
CA TYR A 87 -6.06 4.07 -3.44
C TYR A 87 -5.86 2.70 -2.77
N GLY A 88 -6.07 2.60 -1.46
CA GLY A 88 -5.95 1.35 -0.70
C GLY A 88 -7.01 0.31 -1.11
N VAL A 89 -8.27 0.70 -1.24
CA VAL A 89 -9.34 -0.21 -1.69
C VAL A 89 -9.17 -0.57 -3.16
N LYS A 90 -8.68 0.36 -4.00
CA LYS A 90 -8.29 0.06 -5.39
C LYS A 90 -7.20 -1.01 -5.46
N TYR A 91 -6.19 -0.94 -4.60
CA TYR A 91 -5.14 -1.95 -4.52
C TYR A 91 -5.69 -3.29 -4.00
N LEU A 92 -6.52 -3.25 -2.96
CA LEU A 92 -7.20 -4.43 -2.40
C LEU A 92 -8.08 -5.14 -3.44
N ARG A 93 -8.71 -4.40 -4.36
CA ARG A 93 -9.48 -5.01 -5.45
C ARG A 93 -8.62 -5.91 -6.33
N GLY A 94 -7.36 -5.54 -6.58
CA GLY A 94 -6.43 -6.40 -7.30
C GLY A 94 -6.14 -7.70 -6.55
N ALA A 95 -5.85 -7.62 -5.24
CA ALA A 95 -5.67 -8.81 -4.39
C ALA A 95 -6.91 -9.70 -4.34
N TRP A 96 -8.11 -9.10 -4.25
CA TRP A 96 -9.38 -9.81 -4.24
C TRP A 96 -9.62 -10.62 -5.53
N LEU A 97 -9.24 -10.07 -6.68
CA LEU A 97 -9.34 -10.78 -7.96
C LEU A 97 -8.34 -11.94 -8.05
N VAL A 98 -7.14 -11.80 -7.47
CA VAL A 98 -6.13 -12.87 -7.45
C VAL A 98 -6.50 -13.99 -6.48
N ALA A 99 -7.20 -13.65 -5.41
CA ALA A 99 -7.70 -14.56 -4.40
C ALA A 99 -8.95 -15.34 -4.82
N ASP A 100 -9.49 -15.09 -6.02
CA ASP A 100 -10.70 -15.75 -6.55
C ASP A 100 -11.92 -15.65 -5.59
N GLY A 101 -12.02 -14.54 -4.87
CA GLY A 101 -13.10 -14.32 -3.91
C GLY A 101 -12.88 -14.91 -2.51
N ASP A 102 -11.69 -15.42 -2.21
CA ASP A 102 -11.33 -15.82 -0.84
C ASP A 102 -10.85 -14.63 0.00
N HIS A 103 -11.43 -14.45 1.18
CA HIS A 103 -11.12 -13.34 2.07
C HIS A 103 -9.74 -13.46 2.73
N ASP A 104 -9.37 -14.64 3.20
CA ASP A 104 -8.11 -14.87 3.90
C ASP A 104 -6.93 -14.78 2.92
N GLU A 105 -7.12 -15.35 1.74
CA GLU A 105 -6.16 -15.30 0.65
C GLU A 105 -6.01 -13.87 0.12
N ALA A 106 -7.10 -13.09 0.01
CA ALA A 106 -7.02 -11.67 -0.36
C ALA A 106 -6.21 -10.83 0.66
N VAL A 107 -6.37 -11.10 1.96
CA VAL A 107 -5.57 -10.45 3.02
C VAL A 107 -4.10 -10.86 2.91
N SER A 108 -3.83 -12.15 2.70
CA SER A 108 -2.47 -12.67 2.48
C SER A 108 -1.80 -12.00 1.28
N TRP A 109 -2.51 -11.89 0.16
CA TRP A 109 -2.07 -11.22 -1.06
C TRP A 109 -1.82 -9.73 -0.90
N TYR A 110 -2.67 -9.05 -0.12
CA TYR A 110 -2.49 -7.64 0.20
C TYR A 110 -1.18 -7.40 0.98
N SER A 111 -0.91 -8.20 2.02
CA SER A 111 0.29 -8.06 2.85
C SER A 111 1.58 -8.54 2.17
N ARG A 112 1.53 -9.65 1.40
CA ARG A 112 2.72 -10.26 0.79
C ARG A 112 3.14 -9.57 -0.51
N GLY A 113 2.24 -8.82 -1.14
CA GLY A 113 2.46 -8.20 -2.45
C GLY A 113 2.08 -9.13 -3.59
N TYR A 114 0.80 -9.13 -3.96
CA TYR A 114 0.25 -9.95 -5.04
C TYR A 114 0.78 -9.63 -6.43
N TYR A 115 1.43 -8.48 -6.62
CA TYR A 115 1.83 -7.98 -7.93
C TYR A 115 2.69 -8.98 -8.72
N TYR A 116 3.71 -9.58 -8.09
CA TYR A 116 4.60 -10.53 -8.76
C TYR A 116 3.87 -11.82 -9.16
N GLU A 117 2.93 -12.28 -8.34
CA GLU A 117 2.14 -13.48 -8.59
C GLU A 117 1.04 -13.24 -9.63
N ALA A 118 0.38 -12.08 -9.60
CA ALA A 118 -0.57 -11.65 -10.63
C ALA A 118 0.10 -11.49 -12.00
N LYS A 119 1.34 -10.96 -12.04
CA LYS A 119 2.14 -10.88 -13.26
C LYS A 119 2.51 -12.27 -13.77
N ARG A 120 2.92 -13.18 -12.87
CA ARG A 120 3.26 -14.57 -13.22
C ARG A 120 2.05 -15.34 -13.75
N LYS A 121 0.87 -15.14 -13.16
CA LYS A 121 -0.40 -15.78 -13.57
C LYS A 121 -1.04 -15.14 -14.81
N GLY A 122 -0.44 -14.09 -15.39
CA GLY A 122 -0.99 -13.42 -16.59
C GLY A 122 -2.30 -12.66 -16.34
N LEU A 123 -2.70 -12.47 -15.07
CA LEU A 123 -3.94 -11.81 -14.66
C LEU A 123 -3.86 -10.27 -14.83
N LEU A 124 -2.68 -9.75 -15.17
CA LEU A 124 -2.47 -8.35 -15.58
C LEU A 124 -2.76 -8.11 -17.07
N ARG A 125 -3.45 -9.02 -17.77
CA ARG A 125 -3.81 -8.80 -19.18
C ARG A 125 -4.78 -7.62 -19.31
N LYS A 126 -4.35 -6.67 -20.15
CA LYS A 126 -5.10 -5.54 -20.72
C LYS A 126 -6.54 -5.97 -21.09
N PRO A 127 -7.58 -5.20 -20.74
CA PRO A 127 -8.91 -5.50 -21.25
C PRO A 127 -8.94 -5.30 -22.77
N ALA A 128 -9.42 -6.31 -23.47
CA ALA A 128 -9.97 -6.15 -24.81
C ALA A 128 -11.34 -5.48 -24.63
N CYS A 129 -11.44 -4.22 -25.02
CA CYS A 129 -12.64 -3.38 -24.97
C CYS A 129 -13.01 -2.78 -23.60
N ALA A 130 -13.42 -1.52 -23.68
CA ALA A 130 -13.55 -0.58 -22.59
C ALA A 130 -14.88 -0.73 -21.85
N ALA A 131 -14.82 -0.91 -20.53
CA ALA A 131 -15.78 -0.40 -19.53
C ALA A 131 -15.58 -1.07 -18.15
N ASP A 132 -14.37 -1.44 -17.72
CA ASP A 132 -14.18 -1.90 -16.34
C ASP A 132 -12.79 -1.51 -15.85
N PHE A 133 -12.77 -0.85 -14.70
CA PHE A 133 -11.62 -0.20 -14.07
C PHE A 133 -10.49 -1.22 -13.81
N SER A 134 -9.56 -1.28 -14.77
CA SER A 134 -8.51 -2.28 -14.90
C SER A 134 -7.51 -2.24 -13.73
N VAL A 135 -7.15 -3.43 -13.24
CA VAL A 135 -5.93 -3.67 -12.48
C VAL A 135 -4.77 -2.99 -13.22
N VAL A 136 -4.10 -2.05 -12.53
CA VAL A 136 -3.20 -1.08 -13.16
C VAL A 136 -1.88 -1.77 -13.57
N PRO A 137 -1.38 -1.59 -14.80
CA PRO A 137 -0.04 -2.04 -15.16
C PRO A 137 1.01 -1.17 -14.44
N ILE A 138 1.95 -1.80 -13.72
CA ILE A 138 3.12 -1.13 -13.13
C ILE A 138 4.35 -1.36 -14.06
N PRO A 139 5.20 -0.35 -14.32
CA PRO A 139 6.43 -0.55 -15.07
C PRO A 139 7.41 -1.49 -14.36
N SER A 140 8.11 -2.30 -15.14
CA SER A 140 9.27 -3.08 -14.68
C SER A 140 10.45 -2.14 -14.37
N GLY A 141 11.09 -2.31 -13.22
CA GLY A 141 12.50 -1.94 -13.00
C GLY A 141 12.73 -0.58 -12.33
N GLY A 142 13.34 -0.63 -11.14
CA GLY A 142 13.82 0.55 -10.41
C GLY A 142 14.42 0.15 -9.06
N GLU A 143 15.53 -0.57 -9.12
CA GLU A 143 16.59 -0.71 -8.11
C GLU A 143 16.30 -0.05 -6.74
N LEU A 144 16.06 -0.90 -5.73
CA LEU A 144 16.20 -0.55 -4.31
C LEU A 144 17.68 -0.22 -4.04
N ARG A 145 18.13 0.99 -4.38
CA ARG A 145 19.34 1.55 -3.79
C ARG A 145 18.97 2.15 -2.43
N SER A 146 19.22 1.35 -1.40
CA SER A 146 19.27 1.75 0.00
C SER A 146 20.06 3.05 0.15
N PRO A 147 19.61 4.03 0.96
CA PRO A 147 20.42 5.18 1.29
C PRO A 147 21.63 4.75 2.10
N GLU A 148 22.81 5.12 1.62
CA GLU A 148 24.10 4.89 2.25
C GLU A 148 24.09 5.30 3.73
N ARG A 149 24.38 4.32 4.58
CA ARG A 149 24.75 4.52 5.98
C ARG A 149 26.14 5.17 6.02
N LYS A 150 26.21 6.50 5.92
CA LYS A 150 27.41 7.24 6.32
C LYS A 150 27.59 7.11 7.83
N ARG A 151 28.52 6.25 8.26
CA ARG A 151 29.21 6.43 9.54
C ARG A 151 30.60 5.79 9.54
N GLY A 152 31.58 6.70 9.50
CA GLY A 152 32.97 6.63 9.95
C GLY A 152 33.62 5.26 10.11
N ARG A 153 34.64 5.02 9.29
CA ARG A 153 35.83 4.31 9.74
C ARG A 153 37.07 5.09 9.35
N GLU A 154 37.92 5.21 10.35
CA GLU A 154 39.06 6.10 10.45
C GLU A 154 40.18 5.68 9.50
N ARG A 155 41.01 6.68 9.20
CA ARG A 155 42.24 6.61 8.43
C ARG A 155 43.19 5.54 8.99
N PRO A 156 44.07 5.00 8.15
CA PRO A 156 45.48 5.20 8.46
C PRO A 156 46.25 5.80 7.29
N LEU A 157 47.15 6.69 7.68
CA LEU A 157 48.19 7.31 6.87
C LEU A 157 49.14 6.20 6.38
N PHE A 158 49.41 6.17 5.07
CA PHE A 158 50.62 5.52 4.57
C PHE A 158 51.35 6.43 3.59
N VAL A 159 52.65 6.50 3.86
CA VAL A 159 53.68 7.42 3.38
C VAL A 159 54.32 6.85 2.10
N SER A 160 55.09 7.70 1.40
CA SER A 160 56.06 7.39 0.32
C SER A 160 55.45 7.33 -1.09
N THR A 161 55.99 7.93 -2.15
CA THR A 161 57.32 8.50 -2.46
C THR A 161 57.16 9.37 -3.73
N GLN A 162 57.85 10.52 -3.79
CA GLN A 162 58.31 11.21 -5.02
C GLN A 162 59.21 12.36 -4.55
N SER A 163 60.54 12.19 -4.49
CA SER A 163 61.49 12.38 -5.60
C SER A 163 61.30 13.70 -6.35
N ARG A 164 62.06 14.73 -5.95
CA ARG A 164 62.49 15.85 -6.78
C ARG A 164 63.64 16.62 -6.12
N ARG A 165 64.77 16.68 -6.84
CA ARG A 165 65.87 17.70 -6.79
C ARG A 165 66.74 17.65 -5.52
N SER A 166 68.07 17.69 -5.56
CA SER A 166 69.07 17.98 -6.59
C SER A 166 70.39 17.34 -6.18
#